data_AF-A0A485D551-F1
#
_entry.id   AF-A0A485D551-F1
#
_cell.length_a   1.000
_cell.length_b   1.000
_cell.length_c   1.000
_cell.angle_alpha   90.00
_cell.angle_beta   90.00
_cell.angle_gamma   90.00
#
_symmetry.space_group_name_H-M   'P 1'
#
loop_
_entity.id
_entity.type
_entity.pdbx_description
1 polymer ?
#
loop_
_entity_poly.entity_id
_entity_poly.type
_entity_poly.pdbx_seq_one_letter_code
_entity_poly.pdbx_strand_id
1 'polypeptide(L)'
;MLGYTSSGNNILQWQNGGKAVVEGLEGTLLIPIVADTLDWRTNATYMIKSENKDTGNPLSVIPKYTINTMLDWQVNSKLSANVNWTMYGRQKPRQYAEIRNETGTLATNEVGAYSVVGIGANYQLLKDLRLNAGISNLFDKQIYRENAGASTYNEPGRAYYAGVTLSF
;
A
#
# COMPACT_ATOMS: atom_id res chain seq x y z
N MET A 1 -1.26 23.82 -28.80
CA MET A 1 -2.09 24.99 -28.49
C MET A 1 -3.16 25.08 -29.58
N LEU A 2 -4.43 25.06 -29.20
CA LEU A 2 -5.56 25.07 -30.15
C LEU A 2 -6.12 26.47 -30.40
N GLY A 3 -5.83 27.43 -29.52
CA GLY A 3 -6.31 28.80 -29.60
C GLY A 3 -6.25 29.48 -28.23
N TYR A 4 -6.94 30.61 -28.10
CA TYR A 4 -7.07 31.37 -26.86
C TYR A 4 -8.56 31.53 -26.51
N THR A 5 -8.89 31.53 -25.22
CA THR A 5 -10.22 31.94 -24.75
C THR A 5 -10.40 33.45 -24.90
N SER A 6 -11.64 33.95 -24.81
CA SER A 6 -11.93 35.39 -24.77
C SER A 6 -11.24 36.12 -23.60
N SER A 7 -10.87 35.39 -22.55
CA SER A 7 -10.10 35.86 -21.40
C SER A 7 -8.56 35.76 -21.57
N GLY A 8 -8.07 35.35 -22.74
CA GLY A 8 -6.64 35.26 -23.06
C GLY A 8 -5.93 33.99 -22.59
N ASN A 9 -6.66 32.98 -22.08
CA ASN A 9 -6.07 31.73 -21.62
C ASN A 9 -5.84 30.75 -22.78
N ASN A 10 -4.77 29.96 -22.71
CA ASN A 10 -4.47 28.93 -23.72
C ASN A 10 -5.53 27.83 -23.73
N ILE A 11 -6.06 27.49 -24.91
CA ILE A 11 -6.89 26.30 -25.12
C ILE A 11 -5.96 25.12 -25.42
N LEU A 12 -5.98 24.14 -24.52
CA LEU A 12 -5.22 22.90 -24.62
C LEU A 12 -6.16 21.73 -24.93
N GLN A 13 -5.61 20.64 -25.44
CA GLN A 13 -6.30 19.37 -25.63
C GLN A 13 -5.53 18.27 -24.94
N TRP A 14 -6.23 17.21 -24.54
CA TRP A 14 -5.60 15.97 -24.12
C TRP A 14 -4.78 15.40 -25.27
N GLN A 15 -3.60 14.89 -24.94
CA GLN A 15 -2.68 14.28 -25.89
C GLN A 15 -2.17 12.95 -25.33
N ASN A 16 -1.66 12.10 -26.21
CA ASN A 16 -0.96 10.88 -25.79
C ASN A 16 0.29 11.28 -25.00
N GLY A 17 0.40 10.80 -23.76
CA GLY A 17 1.42 11.19 -22.77
C GLY A 17 2.84 10.66 -23.02
N GLY A 18 3.14 10.24 -24.25
CA GLY A 18 4.47 9.75 -24.63
C GLY A 18 4.78 8.34 -24.16
N LYS A 19 6.08 8.05 -23.98
CA LYS A 19 6.57 6.72 -23.59
C LYS A 19 6.75 6.63 -22.08
N ALA A 20 6.43 5.46 -21.53
CA ALA A 20 6.55 5.17 -20.11
C ALA A 20 7.21 3.79 -19.92
N VAL A 21 7.80 3.55 -18.76
CA VAL A 21 8.31 2.23 -18.36
C VAL A 21 7.94 1.91 -16.93
N VAL A 22 7.41 0.71 -16.73
CA VAL A 22 7.25 0.07 -15.43
C VAL A 22 7.98 -1.26 -15.50
N GLU A 23 8.84 -1.52 -14.52
CA GLU A 23 9.67 -2.71 -14.45
C GLU A 23 9.79 -3.10 -12.98
N GLY A 24 9.60 -4.38 -12.67
CA GLY A 24 9.63 -4.87 -11.30
C GLY A 24 9.86 -6.37 -11.22
N LEU A 25 10.09 -6.84 -10.00
CA LEU A 25 10.18 -8.25 -9.65
C LEU A 25 9.04 -8.59 -8.69
N GLU A 26 8.46 -9.76 -8.89
CA GLU A 26 7.43 -10.30 -8.00
C GLU A 26 7.86 -11.69 -7.54
N GLY A 27 7.61 -11.97 -6.25
CA GLY A 27 7.93 -13.25 -5.63
C GLY A 27 6.83 -13.67 -4.67
N THR A 28 6.62 -14.97 -4.57
CA THR A 28 5.69 -15.58 -3.62
C THR A 28 6.34 -16.79 -2.98
N LEU A 29 6.04 -17.01 -1.70
CA LEU A 29 6.54 -18.10 -0.89
C LEU A 29 5.40 -18.60 0.00
N LEU A 30 5.17 -19.91 0.00
CA LEU A 30 4.27 -20.60 0.91
C LEU A 30 5.05 -21.74 1.57
N ILE A 31 5.08 -21.74 2.89
CA ILE A 31 5.73 -22.76 3.71
C ILE A 31 4.71 -23.32 4.70
N PRO A 32 4.28 -24.58 4.57
CA PRO A 32 3.56 -25.27 5.62
C PRO A 32 4.55 -25.66 6.72
N ILE A 33 4.72 -24.79 7.72
CA ILE A 33 5.66 -25.00 8.83
C ILE A 33 5.28 -26.26 9.61
N VAL A 34 3.97 -26.42 9.86
CA VAL A 34 3.38 -27.64 10.41
C VAL A 34 2.19 -27.99 9.53
N ALA A 35 2.22 -29.18 8.93
CA ALA A 35 1.15 -29.66 8.05
C ALA A 35 -0.22 -29.45 8.69
N ASP A 36 -1.14 -28.85 7.92
CA ASP A 36 -2.54 -28.59 8.27
C ASP A 36 -2.77 -27.69 9.51
N THR A 37 -1.71 -27.15 10.11
CA THR A 37 -1.78 -26.45 11.39
C THR A 37 -1.16 -25.05 11.33
N LEU A 38 -0.01 -24.90 10.68
CA LEU A 38 0.74 -23.64 10.70
C LEU A 38 1.32 -23.35 9.32
N ASP A 39 0.78 -22.33 8.67
CA ASP A 39 1.22 -21.87 7.35
C ASP A 39 1.88 -20.51 7.42
N TRP A 40 3.00 -20.36 6.73
CA TRP A 40 3.65 -19.09 6.48
C TRP A 40 3.55 -18.73 5.00
N ARG A 41 2.90 -17.60 4.72
CA ARG A 41 2.75 -17.04 3.38
C ARG A 41 3.49 -15.71 3.28
N THR A 42 4.25 -15.51 2.21
CA THR A 42 4.86 -14.22 1.90
C THR A 42 4.72 -13.91 0.42
N ASN A 43 4.36 -12.67 0.10
CA ASN A 43 4.54 -12.11 -1.24
C ASN A 43 5.40 -10.86 -1.15
N ALA A 44 6.16 -10.59 -2.20
CA ALA A 44 7.01 -9.43 -2.30
C ALA A 44 6.99 -8.89 -3.72
N THR A 45 6.91 -7.56 -3.83
CA THR A 45 7.05 -6.82 -5.07
C THR A 45 8.19 -5.82 -4.90
N TYR A 46 9.10 -5.75 -5.86
CA TYR A 46 10.17 -4.75 -5.91
C TYR A 46 10.11 -3.99 -7.23
N MET A 47 9.96 -2.67 -7.17
CA MET A 47 9.87 -1.81 -8.34
C MET A 47 11.26 -1.40 -8.80
N ILE A 48 11.70 -1.84 -9.97
CA ILE A 48 12.98 -1.42 -10.57
C ILE A 48 12.80 -0.04 -11.20
N LYS A 49 11.81 0.12 -12.09
CA LYS A 49 11.46 1.38 -12.76
C LYS A 49 9.96 1.65 -12.71
N SER A 50 9.61 2.92 -12.67
CA SER A 50 8.25 3.44 -12.82
C SER A 50 8.40 4.89 -13.21
N GLU A 51 8.52 5.20 -14.51
CA GLU A 51 8.83 6.55 -14.97
C GLU A 51 8.21 6.89 -16.33
N ASN A 52 7.84 8.15 -16.50
CA ASN A 52 7.61 8.73 -17.81
C ASN A 52 8.97 9.04 -18.45
N LYS A 53 9.22 8.54 -19.66
CA LYS A 53 10.54 8.66 -20.31
C LYS A 53 10.87 10.07 -20.81
N ASP A 54 9.85 10.91 -20.97
CA ASP A 54 10.03 12.28 -21.46
C ASP A 54 10.35 13.23 -20.30
N THR A 55 9.74 13.02 -19.13
CA THR A 55 9.90 13.91 -17.95
C THR A 55 10.84 13.35 -16.88
N GLY A 56 11.06 12.04 -16.82
CA GLY A 56 11.78 11.36 -15.75
C GLY A 56 11.04 11.29 -14.41
N ASN A 57 9.79 11.77 -14.36
CA ASN A 57 8.95 11.67 -13.16
C ASN A 57 8.39 10.26 -12.98
N PRO A 58 8.13 9.85 -11.72
CA PRO A 58 7.42 8.62 -11.46
C PRO A 58 6.00 8.65 -12.04
N LEU A 59 5.57 7.54 -12.66
CA LEU A 59 4.20 7.42 -13.18
C LEU A 59 3.16 7.37 -12.06
N SER A 60 3.56 6.80 -10.93
CA SER A 60 2.79 6.75 -9.71
C SER A 60 3.74 6.75 -8.53
N VAL A 61 3.37 7.48 -7.46
CA VAL A 61 4.12 7.48 -6.20
C VAL A 61 3.72 6.24 -5.43
N ILE A 62 4.60 5.24 -5.46
CA ILE A 62 4.40 3.94 -4.81
C ILE A 62 5.64 3.55 -3.99
N PRO A 63 5.51 2.64 -3.02
CA PRO A 63 6.65 2.07 -2.31
C PRO A 63 7.67 1.44 -3.28
N LYS A 64 8.97 1.64 -3.03
CA LYS A 64 10.03 0.98 -3.81
C LYS A 64 9.92 -0.54 -3.76
N TYR A 65 9.43 -1.07 -2.64
CA TYR A 65 9.08 -2.47 -2.47
C TYR A 65 7.91 -2.60 -1.51
N THR A 66 7.16 -3.69 -1.63
CA THR A 66 6.13 -4.07 -0.67
C THR A 66 6.32 -5.54 -0.36
N ILE A 67 6.42 -5.89 0.92
CA ILE A 67 6.51 -7.26 1.38
C ILE A 67 5.32 -7.50 2.30
N ASN A 68 4.49 -8.51 2.00
CA ASN A 68 3.41 -8.94 2.87
C ASN A 68 3.73 -10.33 3.37
N THR A 69 3.73 -10.53 4.68
CA THR A 69 3.83 -11.84 5.31
C THR A 69 2.61 -12.11 6.18
N MET A 70 2.21 -13.37 6.24
CA MET A 70 1.17 -13.85 7.13
C MET A 70 1.57 -15.20 7.69
N LEU A 71 1.51 -15.32 9.01
CA LEU A 71 1.53 -16.58 9.73
C LEU A 71 0.08 -16.92 10.11
N ASP A 72 -0.40 -18.06 9.66
CA ASP A 72 -1.76 -18.54 9.89
C ASP A 72 -1.70 -19.83 10.71
N TRP A 73 -2.37 -19.83 11.86
CA TRP A 73 -2.28 -20.91 12.84
C TRP A 73 -3.66 -21.43 13.20
N GLN A 74 -3.93 -22.67 12.81
CA GLN A 74 -5.06 -23.45 13.29
C GLN A 74 -4.73 -24.04 14.67
N VAL A 75 -5.05 -23.33 15.73
CA VAL A 75 -4.73 -23.75 17.12
C VAL A 75 -5.44 -25.05 17.49
N ASN A 76 -6.72 -25.17 17.12
CA ASN A 76 -7.54 -26.38 17.27
C ASN A 76 -8.76 -26.30 16.35
N SER A 77 -9.68 -27.27 16.39
CA SER A 77 -10.86 -27.32 15.52
C SER A 77 -11.84 -26.14 15.64
N LYS A 78 -11.74 -25.31 16.69
CA LYS A 78 -12.60 -24.14 16.91
C LYS A 78 -11.87 -22.81 16.86
N LEU A 79 -10.55 -22.79 17.07
CA LEU A 79 -9.76 -21.57 17.20
C LEU A 79 -8.70 -21.50 16.10
N SER A 80 -8.70 -20.40 15.35
CA SER A 80 -7.59 -20.00 14.49
C SER A 80 -7.08 -18.62 14.87
N ALA A 81 -5.79 -18.39 14.65
CA ALA A 81 -5.13 -17.12 14.90
C ALA A 81 -4.20 -16.79 13.73
N ASN A 82 -3.95 -15.50 13.51
CA ASN A 82 -2.98 -15.05 12.53
C ASN A 82 -2.17 -13.85 13.03
N VAL A 83 -0.97 -13.75 12.48
CA VAL A 83 -0.13 -12.55 12.54
C VAL A 83 0.14 -12.13 11.11
N ASN A 84 -0.12 -10.88 10.77
CA ASN A 84 0.22 -10.29 9.48
C ASN A 84 1.25 -9.18 9.69
N TRP A 85 2.20 -9.06 8.77
CA TRP A 85 3.15 -7.96 8.72
C TRP A 85 3.33 -7.50 7.29
N THR A 86 3.18 -6.20 7.07
CA THR A 86 3.43 -5.58 5.77
C THR A 86 4.52 -4.55 5.93
N MET A 87 5.53 -4.62 5.06
CA MET A 87 6.62 -3.66 4.96
C MET A 87 6.53 -2.90 3.64
N TYR A 88 6.50 -1.57 3.75
CA TYR A 88 6.55 -0.66 2.63
C TYR A 88 7.93 0.00 2.57
N GLY A 89 8.55 -0.11 1.40
CA GLY A 89 9.74 0.64 1.07
C GLY A 89 9.46 2.13 0.96
N ARG A 90 10.53 2.90 0.88
CA ARG A 90 10.49 4.35 0.72
C ARG A 90 9.68 4.77 -0.52
N GLN A 91 8.91 5.84 -0.38
CA GLN A 91 8.14 6.44 -1.47
C GLN A 91 8.75 7.80 -1.85
N LYS A 92 8.97 8.00 -3.15
CA LYS A 92 9.59 9.22 -3.67
C LYS A 92 8.59 10.03 -4.48
N PRO A 93 8.51 11.36 -4.29
CA PRO A 93 7.62 12.21 -5.07
C PRO A 93 8.13 12.43 -6.50
N ARG A 94 7.36 13.19 -7.28
CA ARG A 94 7.84 13.81 -8.52
C ARG A 94 9.09 14.65 -8.26
N GLN A 95 10.03 14.61 -9.19
CA GLN A 95 11.33 15.28 -9.09
C GLN A 95 11.45 16.47 -10.04
N TYR A 96 10.64 16.49 -11.12
CA TYR A 96 10.75 17.47 -12.20
C TYR A 96 9.44 18.23 -12.37
N ALA A 97 9.55 19.55 -12.57
CA ALA A 97 8.41 20.41 -12.82
C ALA A 97 7.87 20.16 -14.23
N GLU A 98 6.56 20.01 -14.38
CA GLU A 98 5.91 19.83 -15.68
C GLU A 98 5.24 21.12 -16.16
N ILE A 99 5.06 22.10 -15.26
CA ILE A 99 4.58 23.44 -15.58
C ILE A 99 5.48 24.53 -14.97
N ARG A 100 5.42 25.74 -15.53
CA ARG A 100 6.24 26.88 -15.08
C ARG A 100 6.06 27.19 -13.58
N ASN A 101 4.83 27.07 -13.06
CA ASN A 101 4.53 27.37 -11.66
C ASN A 101 5.12 26.36 -10.66
N GLU A 102 5.54 25.18 -11.12
CA GLU A 102 6.18 24.15 -10.28
C GLU A 102 7.71 24.36 -10.18
N THR A 103 8.29 25.24 -11.00
CA THR A 103 9.75 25.41 -11.04
C THR A 103 10.27 26.02 -9.75
N GLY A 104 11.14 25.29 -9.03
CA GLY A 104 11.72 25.72 -7.76
C GLY A 104 10.78 25.64 -6.55
N THR A 105 9.56 25.12 -6.72
CA THR A 105 8.52 25.04 -5.68
C THR A 105 8.05 23.61 -5.40
N LEU A 106 8.59 22.61 -6.12
CA LEU A 106 8.27 21.21 -5.89
C LEU A 106 8.66 20.75 -4.50
N ALA A 107 7.69 20.18 -3.79
CA ALA A 107 7.93 19.53 -2.51
C ALA A 107 8.63 18.18 -2.71
N THR A 108 9.74 17.99 -2.00
CA THR A 108 10.61 16.81 -2.13
C THR A 108 10.44 15.81 -0.97
N ASN A 109 9.45 16.02 -0.09
CA ASN A 109 9.21 15.17 1.07
C ASN A 109 9.03 13.70 0.62
N GLU A 110 9.86 12.82 1.13
CA GLU A 110 9.74 11.37 0.94
C GLU A 110 8.99 10.76 2.11
N VAL A 111 8.24 9.68 1.87
CA VAL A 111 7.75 8.83 2.96
C VAL A 111 8.81 7.76 3.20
N GLY A 112 9.39 7.77 4.40
CA GLY A 112 10.36 6.77 4.83
C GLY A 112 9.76 5.37 4.84
N ALA A 113 10.61 4.34 4.69
CA ALA A 113 10.15 2.96 4.78
C ALA A 113 9.51 2.69 6.15
N TYR A 114 8.43 1.93 6.18
CA TYR A 114 7.69 1.63 7.40
C TYR A 114 7.01 0.27 7.29
N SER A 115 6.63 -0.29 8.44
CA SER A 115 5.84 -1.51 8.49
C SER A 115 4.65 -1.39 9.41
N VAL A 116 3.62 -2.18 9.12
CA VAL A 116 2.44 -2.38 9.95
C VAL A 116 2.33 -3.85 10.32
N VAL A 117 1.91 -4.11 11.56
CA VAL A 117 1.66 -5.47 12.07
C VAL A 117 0.21 -5.57 12.50
N GLY A 118 -0.45 -6.67 12.16
CA GLY A 118 -1.78 -6.99 12.66
C GLY A 118 -1.80 -8.37 13.31
N ILE A 119 -2.70 -8.54 14.26
CA ILE A 119 -2.99 -9.84 14.88
C ILE A 119 -4.50 -10.06 14.88
N GLY A 120 -4.93 -11.30 14.65
CA GLY A 120 -6.34 -11.65 14.62
C GLY A 120 -6.59 -13.06 15.12
N ALA A 121 -7.79 -13.30 15.62
CA ALA A 121 -8.27 -14.61 16.02
C ALA A 121 -9.72 -14.81 15.59
N ASN A 122 -10.06 -16.06 15.26
CA ASN A 122 -11.42 -16.50 14.98
C ASN A 122 -11.77 -17.66 15.89
N TYR A 123 -12.97 -17.64 16.47
CA TYR A 123 -13.45 -18.67 17.37
C TYR A 123 -14.85 -19.15 16.98
N GLN A 124 -14.96 -20.45 16.69
CA GLN A 124 -16.22 -21.13 16.43
C GLN A 124 -16.94 -21.41 17.76
N LEU A 125 -17.86 -20.50 18.13
CA LEU A 125 -18.58 -20.58 19.40
C LEU A 125 -19.63 -21.71 19.38
N LEU A 126 -20.44 -21.76 18.32
CA LEU A 126 -21.40 -22.83 18.01
C LEU A 126 -21.19 -23.29 16.57
N LYS A 127 -21.81 -24.37 16.11
CA LYS A 127 -21.70 -24.83 14.70
C LYS A 127 -22.00 -23.71 13.68
N ASP A 128 -22.94 -22.86 14.04
CA ASP A 128 -23.54 -21.86 13.16
C ASP A 128 -23.13 -20.44 13.52
N LEU A 129 -22.28 -20.26 14.55
CA LEU A 129 -21.91 -18.97 15.12
C LEU A 129 -20.39 -18.86 15.31
N ARG A 130 -19.77 -17.93 14.58
CA ARG A 130 -18.33 -17.63 14.65
C ARG A 130 -18.10 -16.20 15.11
N LEU A 131 -17.15 -16.05 16.03
CA LEU A 131 -16.65 -14.75 16.49
C LEU A 131 -15.29 -14.48 15.85
N ASN A 132 -15.00 -13.24 15.51
CA ASN A 132 -13.67 -12.80 15.09
C ASN A 132 -13.28 -11.52 15.82
N ALA A 133 -12.01 -11.37 16.17
CA ALA A 133 -11.48 -10.16 16.77
C ALA A 133 -10.00 -9.98 16.42
N GLY A 134 -9.51 -8.75 16.49
CA GLY A 134 -8.10 -8.48 16.25
C GLY A 134 -7.72 -7.02 16.42
N ILE A 135 -6.44 -6.76 16.16
CA ILE A 135 -5.81 -5.45 16.20
C ILE A 135 -5.11 -5.25 14.87
N SER A 136 -5.48 -4.22 14.12
CA SER A 136 -4.69 -3.73 12.99
C SER A 136 -3.72 -2.67 13.49
N ASN A 137 -2.53 -2.63 12.88
CA ASN A 137 -1.46 -1.70 13.23
C ASN A 137 -1.10 -1.73 14.73
N LEU A 138 -0.73 -2.92 15.21
CA LEU A 138 -0.40 -3.24 16.60
C LEU A 138 0.59 -2.25 17.22
N PHE A 139 1.55 -1.74 16.45
CA PHE A 139 2.58 -0.80 16.93
C PHE A 139 2.22 0.68 16.73
N ASP A 140 0.99 0.98 16.32
CA ASP A 140 0.47 2.35 16.16
C ASP A 140 1.33 3.23 15.24
N LYS A 141 1.82 2.66 14.14
CA LYS A 141 2.59 3.42 13.15
C LYS A 141 1.66 4.33 12.35
N GLN A 142 1.74 5.63 12.60
CA GLN A 142 0.93 6.63 11.90
C GLN A 142 1.74 7.42 10.87
N ILE A 143 1.05 7.87 9.83
CA ILE A 143 1.51 8.83 8.83
C ILE A 143 0.38 9.82 8.62
N TYR A 144 0.69 11.11 8.66
CA TYR A 144 -0.28 12.17 8.40
C TYR A 144 0.03 12.83 7.07
N ARG A 145 -1.03 13.14 6.34
CA ARG A 145 -0.94 13.90 5.09
C ARG A 145 -0.40 15.31 5.35
N GLU A 146 0.65 15.69 4.64
CA GLU A 146 1.26 17.02 4.72
C GLU A 146 1.00 17.89 3.48
N ASN A 147 0.26 17.38 2.47
CA ASN A 147 0.08 18.04 1.16
C ASN A 147 1.41 18.38 0.46
N ALA A 148 2.49 17.67 0.80
CA ALA A 148 3.83 17.95 0.31
C ALA A 148 4.50 16.65 -0.14
N GLY A 149 5.06 16.67 -1.35
CA GLY A 149 5.83 15.56 -1.91
C GLY A 149 5.03 14.26 -1.94
N ALA A 150 5.58 13.23 -1.29
CA ALA A 150 4.98 11.90 -1.18
C ALA A 150 4.02 11.76 0.01
N SER A 151 3.94 12.75 0.90
CA SER A 151 3.04 12.75 2.07
C SER A 151 1.63 13.18 1.69
N THR A 152 0.95 12.33 0.91
CA THR A 152 -0.35 12.63 0.29
C THR A 152 -1.53 11.87 0.91
N TYR A 153 -1.29 11.02 1.91
CA TYR A 153 -2.29 10.17 2.51
C TYR A 153 -2.11 10.05 4.04
N ASN A 154 -3.12 9.49 4.69
CA ASN A 154 -3.05 9.13 6.10
C ASN A 154 -2.90 7.62 6.24
N GLU A 155 -1.91 7.15 6.99
CA GLU A 155 -1.85 5.79 7.50
C GLU A 155 -2.51 5.79 8.90
N PRO A 156 -3.68 5.16 9.06
CA PRO A 156 -4.37 5.16 10.33
C PRO A 156 -3.56 4.44 11.40
N GLY A 157 -3.72 4.88 12.65
CA GLY A 157 -3.11 4.24 13.81
C GLY A 157 -3.70 2.88 14.13
N ARG A 158 -3.41 2.42 15.35
CA ARG A 158 -3.95 1.18 15.87
C ARG A 158 -5.47 1.19 15.85
N ALA A 159 -6.07 0.13 15.33
CA ALA A 159 -7.52 -0.08 15.42
C ALA A 159 -7.84 -1.49 15.94
N TYR A 160 -8.85 -1.56 16.79
CA TYR A 160 -9.41 -2.80 17.30
C TYR A 160 -10.67 -3.12 16.51
N TYR A 161 -10.83 -4.38 16.13
CA TYR A 161 -12.03 -4.83 15.43
C TYR A 161 -12.57 -6.11 16.06
N ALA A 162 -13.89 -6.26 15.97
CA ALA A 162 -14.61 -7.48 16.34
C ALA A 162 -15.77 -7.69 15.37
N GLY A 163 -16.15 -8.95 15.16
CA GLY A 163 -17.23 -9.34 14.27
C GLY A 163 -17.87 -10.65 14.69
N VAL A 164 -19.10 -10.85 14.22
CA VAL A 164 -19.89 -12.05 14.44
C VAL A 164 -20.43 -12.50 13.09
N THR A 165 -20.27 -13.79 12.78
CA THR A 165 -20.85 -14.43 11.59
C THR A 165 -21.83 -15.50 12.03
N LEU A 166 -23.05 -15.44 11.52
CA LEU A 166 -24.07 -16.48 11.65
C LEU A 166 -24.25 -17.17 10.29
N SER A 167 -24.32 -18.50 10.26
CA SER A 167 -24.55 -19.32 9.05
C SER A 167 -25.67 -20.33 9.28
N PHE A 168 -26.41 -20.71 8.23
CA PHE A 168 -27.53 -21.66 8.29
C PHE A 168 -27.45 -22.70 7.18
#